data_AF-A0AAV2BHT2-F1
#
_entry.id   AF-A0AAV2BHT2-F1
#
_cell.length_a   1.000
_cell.length_b   1.000
_cell.length_c   1.000
_cell.angle_alpha   90.00
_cell.angle_beta   90.00
_cell.angle_gamma   90.00
#
_symmetry.space_group_name_H-M   'P 1'
#
loop_
_entity.id
_entity.type
_entity.pdbx_description
1 polymer ?
#
loop_
_entity_poly.entity_id
_entity_poly.type
_entity_poly.pdbx_seq_one_letter_code
_entity_poly.pdbx_strand_id
1 'polypeptide(L)'
;MESFGGVCVWERSALEVSVVLLHNLLSALEDWLDDALASLFSLNDFELDFSDEGPVEMRDIKRDTFNTHNNYRTMHGCPPLMMSEELSSIAQGWAEKLAEKGFLQYSENPGLGENISLVDLDQPTKKGEQIVKEWYKEINNYNYNKPGWKRGAYHVSQLLWKSTTEIGVGVAKIPGQNKAYVVVNYRPAGNNNMPGEFERNVLPPQKKAVPDNNVNMRKNMNRR
;
A
#
# COMPACT_ATOMS: atom_id res chain seq x y z
N MET A 1 40.84 5.74 76.94
CA MET A 1 41.57 5.13 75.82
C MET A 1 40.53 4.39 75.00
N GLU A 2 40.43 4.69 73.69
CA GLU A 2 39.68 3.90 72.68
C GLU A 2 38.15 3.80 72.95
N SER A 3 37.24 3.42 72.04
CA SER A 3 37.06 3.45 70.57
C SER A 3 35.54 3.21 70.31
N PHE A 4 34.87 3.40 69.16
CA PHE A 4 35.18 3.76 67.76
C PHE A 4 34.17 4.82 67.26
N GLY A 5 34.23 5.27 65.99
CA GLY A 5 33.19 6.11 65.37
C GLY A 5 33.39 6.52 63.90
N GLY A 6 34.31 5.89 63.16
CA GLY A 6 34.60 6.23 61.78
C GLY A 6 33.62 5.61 60.78
N VAL A 7 32.46 6.24 60.57
CA VAL A 7 31.52 5.83 59.52
C VAL A 7 32.01 6.35 58.15
N CYS A 8 32.60 5.43 57.39
CA CYS A 8 32.85 5.44 55.94
C CYS A 8 32.63 6.76 55.17
N VAL A 9 33.72 7.52 54.98
CA VAL A 9 33.79 8.56 53.93
C VAL A 9 33.72 7.91 52.53
N TRP A 10 34.33 6.73 52.37
CA TRP A 10 34.41 5.99 51.11
C TRP A 10 33.05 5.53 50.54
N GLU A 11 32.04 5.28 51.38
CA GLU A 11 30.71 4.85 50.90
C GLU A 11 29.94 5.99 50.20
N ARG A 12 30.11 7.25 50.63
CA ARG A 12 29.46 8.39 49.96
C ARG A 12 30.01 8.60 48.55
N SER A 13 31.33 8.54 48.39
CA SER A 13 31.97 8.67 47.07
C SER A 13 31.63 7.50 46.14
N ALA A 14 31.50 6.28 46.66
CA ALA A 14 31.05 5.13 45.87
C ALA A 14 29.60 5.28 45.39
N LEU A 15 28.71 5.83 46.23
CA LEU A 15 27.32 6.12 45.88
C LEU A 15 27.22 7.27 44.86
N GLU A 16 28.00 8.35 45.01
CA GLU A 16 28.03 9.47 44.06
C GLU A 16 28.51 9.02 42.68
N VAL A 17 29.60 8.24 42.59
CA VAL A 17 30.09 7.67 41.32
C VAL A 17 29.06 6.72 40.72
N SER A 18 28.37 5.92 41.54
CA SER A 18 27.31 5.02 41.09
C SER A 18 26.09 5.78 40.54
N VAL A 19 25.71 6.91 41.15
CA VAL A 19 24.63 7.78 40.67
C VAL A 19 25.01 8.47 39.36
N VAL A 20 26.25 8.91 39.19
CA VAL A 20 26.73 9.49 37.92
C VAL A 20 26.77 8.43 36.81
N LEU A 21 27.24 7.21 37.11
CA LEU A 21 27.22 6.10 36.15
C LEU A 21 25.79 5.72 35.74
N LEU A 22 24.84 5.71 36.69
CA LEU A 22 23.43 5.46 36.39
C LEU A 22 22.80 6.55 35.52
N HIS A 23 23.08 7.84 35.76
CA HIS A 23 22.60 8.92 34.89
C HIS A 23 23.19 8.84 33.48
N ASN A 24 24.50 8.56 33.35
CA ASN A 24 25.14 8.41 32.04
C ASN A 24 24.59 7.19 31.27
N LEU A 25 24.29 6.09 31.96
CA LEU A 25 23.64 4.91 31.36
C LEU A 25 22.19 5.17 30.97
N LEU A 26 21.45 5.98 31.75
CA LEU A 26 20.07 6.36 31.41
C LEU A 26 20.04 7.27 30.19
N SER A 27 20.90 8.31 30.16
CA SER A 27 21.06 9.22 29.01
C SER A 27 21.42 8.45 27.74
N ALA A 28 22.40 7.54 27.81
CA ALA A 28 22.79 6.72 26.66
C ALA A 28 21.69 5.74 26.19
N LEU A 29 20.75 5.36 27.07
CA LEU A 29 19.57 4.57 26.71
C LEU A 29 18.47 5.44 26.09
N GLU A 30 18.30 6.67 26.56
CA GLU A 30 17.38 7.66 25.98
C GLU A 30 17.86 8.06 24.57
N ASP A 31 19.14 8.43 24.41
CA ASP A 31 19.77 8.72 23.12
C ASP A 31 19.63 7.53 22.13
N TRP A 32 19.86 6.29 22.60
CA TRP A 32 19.70 5.10 21.77
C TRP A 32 18.25 4.80 21.40
N LEU A 33 17.30 5.09 22.30
CA LEU A 33 15.87 4.97 22.01
C LEU A 33 15.42 6.01 20.99
N ASP A 34 15.91 7.24 21.07
CA ASP A 34 15.62 8.29 20.10
C ASP A 34 16.24 7.99 18.72
N ASP A 35 17.47 7.46 18.64
CA ASP A 35 18.08 6.97 17.38
C ASP A 35 17.30 5.78 16.78
N ALA A 36 16.86 4.84 17.63
CA ALA A 36 16.07 3.69 17.21
C ALA A 36 14.67 4.11 16.74
N LEU A 37 14.04 5.08 17.42
CA LEU A 37 12.78 5.69 17.00
C LEU A 37 12.95 6.50 15.73
N ALA A 38 14.02 7.28 15.56
CA ALA A 38 14.34 7.98 14.33
C ALA A 38 14.50 7.02 13.14
N SER A 39 15.12 5.85 13.35
CA SER A 39 15.17 4.78 12.33
C SER A 39 13.79 4.16 12.05
N LEU A 40 12.94 3.99 13.08
CA LEU A 40 11.58 3.44 12.93
C LEU A 40 10.60 4.42 12.28
N PHE A 41 10.75 5.72 12.53
CA PHE A 41 10.07 6.79 11.80
C PHE A 41 10.61 6.86 10.37
N SER A 42 11.93 6.85 10.14
CA SER A 42 12.51 6.81 8.78
C SER A 42 12.07 5.60 7.95
N LEU A 43 11.73 4.46 8.57
CA LEU A 43 11.18 3.28 7.88
C LEU A 43 9.67 3.35 7.63
N ASN A 44 8.93 4.19 8.35
CA ASN A 44 7.51 4.47 8.08
C ASN A 44 7.34 5.70 7.17
N ASP A 45 8.29 6.62 7.20
CA ASP A 45 8.50 7.72 6.27
C ASP A 45 9.30 7.24 5.05
N PHE A 46 8.90 6.08 4.52
CA PHE A 46 8.92 5.87 3.07
C PHE A 46 7.84 6.77 2.45
N GLU A 47 8.03 8.09 2.62
CA GLU A 47 7.60 9.04 1.62
C GLU A 47 8.30 8.60 0.33
N LEU A 48 7.53 7.88 -0.50
CA LEU A 48 7.76 7.84 -1.93
C LEU A 48 8.10 9.26 -2.35
N ASP A 49 9.28 9.45 -2.96
CA ASP A 49 9.74 10.74 -3.50
C ASP A 49 8.85 11.13 -4.69
N PHE A 50 7.63 11.56 -4.35
CA PHE A 50 6.74 12.27 -5.24
C PHE A 50 7.34 13.67 -5.44
N SER A 51 8.34 13.73 -6.33
CA SER A 51 8.72 14.91 -7.11
C SER A 51 7.59 15.35 -8.07
N ASP A 52 6.37 15.35 -7.55
CA ASP A 52 5.11 15.52 -8.26
C ASP A 52 4.62 16.94 -8.00
N GLU A 53 5.11 17.86 -8.84
CA GLU A 53 4.74 19.29 -8.92
C GLU A 53 3.24 19.50 -9.30
N GLY A 54 2.41 18.46 -9.15
CA GLY A 54 1.00 18.45 -9.48
C GLY A 54 0.09 19.04 -8.38
N PRO A 55 -1.11 19.53 -8.77
CA PRO A 55 -2.12 19.97 -7.82
C PRO A 55 -2.44 18.90 -6.78
N VAL A 56 -2.68 19.31 -5.52
CA VAL A 56 -2.94 18.41 -4.36
C VAL A 56 -3.98 17.34 -4.69
N GLU A 57 -5.07 17.71 -5.37
CA GLU A 57 -6.12 16.79 -5.82
C GLU A 57 -5.60 15.64 -6.70
N MET A 58 -4.65 15.91 -7.60
CA MET A 58 -4.10 14.91 -8.51
C MET A 58 -3.16 13.95 -7.76
N ARG A 59 -2.38 14.48 -6.81
CA ARG A 59 -1.54 13.68 -5.90
C ARG A 59 -2.39 12.76 -5.02
N ASP A 60 -3.48 13.27 -4.45
CA ASP A 60 -4.44 12.48 -3.69
C ASP A 60 -5.07 11.36 -4.55
N ILE A 61 -5.43 11.65 -5.81
CA ILE A 61 -5.95 10.62 -6.75
C ILE A 61 -4.90 9.53 -6.99
N LYS A 62 -3.63 9.88 -7.27
CA LYS A 62 -2.55 8.90 -7.48
C LYS A 62 -2.33 8.01 -6.25
N ARG A 63 -2.17 8.62 -5.07
CA ARG A 63 -1.95 7.92 -3.79
C ARG A 63 -3.12 7.01 -3.43
N ASP A 64 -4.35 7.54 -3.46
CA ASP A 64 -5.55 6.78 -3.08
C ASP A 64 -5.79 5.62 -4.06
N THR A 65 -5.49 5.81 -5.35
CA THR A 65 -5.52 4.75 -6.36
C THR A 65 -4.54 3.63 -5.98
N PHE A 66 -3.26 3.94 -5.76
CA PHE A 66 -2.23 2.97 -5.38
C PHE A 66 -2.58 2.19 -4.11
N ASN A 67 -2.91 2.90 -3.03
CA ASN A 67 -3.25 2.29 -1.73
C ASN A 67 -4.46 1.35 -1.84
N THR A 68 -5.49 1.74 -2.62
CA THR A 68 -6.70 0.92 -2.77
C THR A 68 -6.44 -0.34 -3.60
N HIS A 69 -5.53 -0.30 -4.59
CA HIS A 69 -5.10 -1.52 -5.30
C HIS A 69 -4.49 -2.54 -4.32
N ASN A 70 -3.54 -2.10 -3.49
CA ASN A 70 -2.84 -2.98 -2.56
C ASN A 70 -3.76 -3.54 -1.46
N ASN A 71 -4.74 -2.76 -1.00
CA ASN A 71 -5.79 -3.25 -0.09
C ASN A 71 -6.58 -4.41 -0.71
N TYR A 72 -7.06 -4.27 -1.95
CA TYR A 72 -7.79 -5.36 -2.63
C TYR A 72 -6.91 -6.56 -2.97
N ARG A 73 -5.66 -6.35 -3.38
CA ARG A 73 -4.72 -7.46 -3.65
C ARG A 73 -4.43 -8.28 -2.40
N THR A 74 -4.27 -7.63 -1.26
CA THR A 74 -4.11 -8.30 0.05
C THR A 74 -5.31 -9.18 0.38
N MET A 75 -6.55 -8.72 0.14
CA MET A 75 -7.77 -9.52 0.35
C MET A 75 -7.82 -10.81 -0.50
N HIS A 76 -7.07 -10.89 -1.59
CA HIS A 76 -6.99 -12.05 -2.48
C HIS A 76 -5.69 -12.86 -2.33
N GLY A 77 -4.79 -12.47 -1.41
CA GLY A 77 -3.49 -13.10 -1.25
C GLY A 77 -2.52 -12.84 -2.41
N CYS A 78 -2.74 -11.77 -3.18
CA CYS A 78 -1.81 -11.31 -4.20
C CYS A 78 -0.75 -10.41 -3.54
N PRO A 79 0.54 -10.50 -3.92
CA PRO A 79 1.57 -9.60 -3.40
C PRO A 79 1.23 -8.12 -3.66
N PRO A 80 1.61 -7.19 -2.77
CA PRO A 80 1.47 -5.76 -3.02
C PRO A 80 2.28 -5.35 -4.25
N LEU A 81 1.76 -4.36 -4.98
CA LEU A 81 2.44 -3.69 -6.09
C LEU A 81 3.38 -2.61 -5.55
N MET A 82 4.52 -2.45 -6.21
CA MET A 82 5.44 -1.34 -5.99
C MET A 82 5.12 -0.22 -6.98
N MET A 83 5.16 1.03 -6.52
CA MET A 83 5.05 2.19 -7.42
C MET A 83 6.28 2.24 -8.33
N SER A 84 6.07 2.57 -9.60
CA SER A 84 7.13 2.77 -10.59
C SER A 84 6.98 4.15 -11.23
N GLU A 85 8.00 4.99 -11.08
CA GLU A 85 8.07 6.34 -11.66
C GLU A 85 8.02 6.30 -13.19
N GLU A 86 8.69 5.32 -13.79
CA GLU A 86 8.68 5.08 -15.24
C GLU A 86 7.24 4.80 -15.73
N LEU A 87 6.55 3.85 -15.10
CA LEU A 87 5.15 3.54 -15.44
C LEU A 87 4.22 4.74 -15.16
N SER A 88 4.49 5.50 -14.10
CA SER A 88 3.70 6.69 -13.76
C SER A 88 3.88 7.79 -14.80
N SER A 89 5.10 7.97 -15.32
CA SER A 89 5.42 8.90 -16.41
C SER A 89 4.75 8.51 -17.72
N ILE A 90 4.75 7.20 -18.05
CA ILE A 90 4.05 6.65 -19.23
C ILE A 90 2.54 6.87 -19.10
N ALA A 91 1.96 6.54 -17.94
CA ALA A 91 0.55 6.73 -17.65
C ALA A 91 0.14 8.21 -17.68
N GLN A 92 0.99 9.10 -17.15
CA GLN A 92 0.77 10.54 -17.13
C GLN A 92 0.73 11.12 -18.55
N GLY A 93 1.72 10.80 -19.38
CA GLY A 93 1.76 11.22 -20.78
C GLY A 93 0.66 10.60 -21.65
N TRP A 94 0.03 9.48 -21.23
CA TRP A 94 -1.18 8.98 -21.88
C TRP A 94 -2.44 9.70 -21.38
N ALA A 95 -2.57 9.95 -20.07
CA ALA A 95 -3.69 10.71 -19.50
C ALA A 95 -3.80 12.10 -20.14
N GLU A 96 -2.67 12.78 -20.36
CA GLU A 96 -2.59 14.08 -21.05
C GLU A 96 -3.11 14.00 -22.49
N LYS A 97 -2.68 13.01 -23.26
CA LYS A 97 -3.18 12.77 -24.63
C LYS A 97 -4.69 12.47 -24.66
N LEU A 98 -5.23 11.81 -23.65
CA LEU A 98 -6.67 11.59 -23.53
C LEU A 98 -7.42 12.88 -23.17
N ALA A 99 -6.83 13.71 -22.29
CA ALA A 99 -7.38 15.01 -21.91
C ALA A 99 -7.44 15.98 -23.09
N GLU A 100 -6.43 15.96 -23.98
CA GLU A 100 -6.41 16.72 -25.24
C GLU A 100 -7.42 16.19 -26.27
N LYS A 101 -7.49 14.87 -26.47
CA LYS A 101 -8.40 14.23 -27.44
C LYS A 101 -9.87 14.31 -27.05
N GLY A 102 -10.18 14.33 -25.75
CA GLY A 102 -11.54 14.36 -25.23
C GLY A 102 -12.32 13.03 -25.27
N PHE A 103 -11.71 11.92 -25.73
CA PHE A 103 -12.33 10.59 -25.73
C PHE A 103 -11.41 9.50 -25.19
N LEU A 104 -11.99 8.46 -24.59
CA LEU A 104 -11.25 7.33 -24.01
C LEU A 104 -10.69 6.40 -25.09
N GLN A 105 -9.38 6.15 -25.03
CA GLN A 105 -8.66 5.22 -25.91
C GLN A 105 -7.58 4.50 -25.09
N TYR A 106 -7.36 3.21 -25.33
CA TYR A 106 -6.23 2.48 -24.73
C TYR A 106 -4.92 2.84 -25.44
N SER A 107 -3.81 2.83 -24.71
CA SER A 107 -2.48 3.11 -25.24
C SER A 107 -1.92 1.95 -26.06
N GLU A 108 -1.11 2.26 -27.07
CA GLU A 108 -0.41 1.27 -27.91
C GLU A 108 0.96 0.92 -27.30
N ASN A 109 1.02 0.73 -25.98
CA ASN A 109 2.24 0.39 -25.25
C ASN A 109 2.40 -1.13 -25.09
N PRO A 110 3.21 -1.82 -25.92
CA PRO A 110 3.33 -3.27 -25.87
C PRO A 110 3.96 -3.75 -24.56
N GLY A 111 3.33 -4.75 -23.92
CA GLY A 111 3.85 -5.39 -22.71
C GLY A 111 3.42 -4.73 -21.38
N LEU A 112 2.71 -3.60 -21.42
CA LEU A 112 2.07 -3.01 -20.26
C LEU A 112 0.59 -3.41 -20.17
N GLY A 113 0.12 -3.67 -18.95
CA GLY A 113 -1.32 -3.69 -18.67
C GLY A 113 -1.84 -2.27 -18.53
N GLU A 114 -3.15 -2.06 -18.72
CA GLU A 114 -3.75 -0.74 -18.61
C GLU A 114 -5.21 -0.78 -18.13
N ASN A 115 -5.54 0.06 -17.16
CA ASN A 115 -6.91 0.43 -16.80
C ASN A 115 -7.05 1.95 -16.94
N ILE A 116 -8.20 2.42 -17.47
CA ILE A 116 -8.48 3.85 -17.64
C ILE A 116 -9.83 4.18 -17.00
N SER A 117 -9.92 5.33 -16.33
CA SER A 117 -11.18 5.90 -15.86
C SER A 117 -11.28 7.39 -16.20
N LEU A 118 -12.51 7.88 -16.30
CA LEU A 118 -12.84 9.29 -16.39
C LEU A 118 -13.55 9.68 -15.10
N VAL A 119 -12.96 10.58 -14.31
CA VAL A 119 -13.55 11.07 -13.06
C VAL A 119 -14.10 12.47 -13.18
N ASP A 120 -15.17 12.70 -12.43
CA ASP A 120 -15.75 14.01 -12.19
C ASP A 120 -15.06 14.66 -10.97
N LEU A 121 -14.54 15.86 -11.14
CA LEU A 121 -13.78 16.57 -10.11
C LEU A 121 -14.69 17.42 -9.20
N ASP A 122 -15.96 17.64 -9.53
CA ASP A 122 -16.91 18.35 -8.66
C ASP A 122 -17.34 17.53 -7.43
N GLN A 123 -17.10 16.21 -7.43
CA GLN A 123 -17.48 15.32 -6.33
C GLN A 123 -16.48 15.36 -5.15
N PRO A 124 -16.94 15.39 -3.90
CA PRO A 124 -16.05 15.52 -2.73
C PRO A 124 -15.32 14.21 -2.37
N THR A 125 -13.98 14.28 -2.38
CA THR A 125 -12.99 13.36 -1.76
C THR A 125 -12.96 11.88 -2.19
N LYS A 126 -11.76 11.26 -2.12
CA LYS A 126 -11.51 9.82 -2.36
C LYS A 126 -11.78 9.31 -3.79
N LYS A 127 -11.56 10.16 -4.81
CA LYS A 127 -11.70 9.81 -6.23
C LYS A 127 -10.87 8.58 -6.64
N GLY A 128 -9.62 8.47 -6.18
CA GLY A 128 -8.78 7.29 -6.41
C GLY A 128 -9.39 6.00 -5.85
N GLU A 129 -9.83 6.03 -4.59
CA GLU A 129 -10.51 4.90 -3.94
C GLU A 129 -11.81 4.51 -4.66
N GLN A 130 -12.57 5.49 -5.16
CA GLN A 130 -13.82 5.26 -5.91
C GLN A 130 -13.55 4.58 -7.26
N ILE A 131 -12.58 5.04 -8.06
CA ILE A 131 -12.19 4.39 -9.33
C ILE A 131 -11.91 2.90 -9.10
N VAL A 132 -11.05 2.62 -8.12
CA VAL A 132 -10.59 1.26 -7.83
C VAL A 132 -11.73 0.39 -7.28
N LYS A 133 -12.66 0.98 -6.51
CA LYS A 133 -13.91 0.32 -6.11
C LYS A 133 -14.80 -0.05 -7.29
N GLU A 134 -15.00 0.84 -8.25
CA GLU A 134 -15.82 0.54 -9.44
C GLU A 134 -15.18 -0.57 -10.29
N TRP A 135 -13.85 -0.52 -10.50
CA TRP A 135 -13.13 -1.63 -11.13
C TRP A 135 -13.27 -2.93 -10.34
N TYR A 136 -13.12 -2.90 -9.02
CA TYR A 136 -13.23 -4.11 -8.19
C TYR A 136 -14.66 -4.70 -8.18
N LYS A 137 -15.72 -3.89 -8.28
CA LYS A 137 -17.12 -4.40 -8.40
C LYS A 137 -17.33 -5.32 -9.59
N GLU A 138 -16.49 -5.23 -10.63
CA GLU A 138 -16.51 -6.16 -11.75
C GLU A 138 -16.28 -7.63 -11.34
N ILE A 139 -15.77 -7.90 -10.13
CA ILE A 139 -15.56 -9.26 -9.61
C ILE A 139 -16.86 -10.09 -9.59
N ASN A 140 -18.02 -9.42 -9.51
CA ASN A 140 -19.34 -10.06 -9.59
C ASN A 140 -19.62 -10.70 -10.97
N ASN A 141 -18.91 -10.28 -12.01
CA ASN A 141 -18.99 -10.85 -13.37
C ASN A 141 -17.93 -11.95 -13.60
N TYR A 142 -17.03 -12.18 -12.64
CA TYR A 142 -15.95 -13.17 -12.77
C TYR A 142 -16.37 -14.53 -12.17
N ASN A 143 -16.06 -15.62 -12.88
CA ASN A 143 -16.38 -16.97 -12.42
C ASN A 143 -15.10 -17.79 -12.23
N TYR A 144 -14.68 -17.97 -10.98
CA TYR A 144 -13.50 -18.74 -10.61
C TYR A 144 -13.54 -20.22 -11.04
N ASN A 145 -14.73 -20.80 -11.25
CA ASN A 145 -14.87 -22.17 -11.76
C ASN A 145 -14.78 -22.25 -13.30
N LYS A 146 -14.73 -21.10 -13.98
CA LYS A 146 -14.54 -20.98 -15.44
C LYS A 146 -13.59 -19.80 -15.74
N PRO A 147 -12.33 -19.86 -15.24
CA PRO A 147 -11.39 -18.77 -15.32
C PRO A 147 -11.03 -18.44 -16.77
N GLY A 148 -10.77 -17.17 -17.04
CA GLY A 148 -10.48 -16.65 -18.37
C GLY A 148 -10.97 -15.22 -18.52
N TRP A 149 -10.68 -14.60 -19.66
CA TRP A 149 -11.19 -13.27 -19.98
C TRP A 149 -12.72 -13.25 -19.99
N LYS A 150 -13.30 -12.21 -19.38
CA LYS A 150 -14.75 -11.91 -19.41
C LYS A 150 -14.95 -10.42 -19.69
N ARG A 151 -15.91 -10.13 -20.55
CA ARG A 151 -16.42 -8.75 -20.73
C ARG A 151 -16.98 -8.26 -19.40
N GLY A 152 -16.56 -7.07 -18.97
CA GLY A 152 -16.95 -6.49 -17.68
C GLY A 152 -16.32 -7.18 -16.46
N ALA A 153 -15.20 -7.90 -16.63
CA ALA A 153 -14.31 -8.32 -15.54
C ALA A 153 -12.82 -8.07 -15.82
N TYR A 154 -12.51 -7.24 -16.81
CA TYR A 154 -11.15 -7.07 -17.32
C TYR A 154 -10.34 -6.04 -16.50
N HIS A 155 -10.98 -5.06 -15.86
CA HIS A 155 -10.28 -4.14 -14.97
C HIS A 155 -9.90 -4.86 -13.67
N VAL A 156 -10.81 -5.65 -13.10
CA VAL A 156 -10.55 -6.38 -11.85
C VAL A 156 -9.54 -7.52 -12.04
N SER A 157 -9.56 -8.22 -13.18
CA SER A 157 -8.57 -9.27 -13.43
C SER A 157 -7.16 -8.70 -13.59
N GLN A 158 -7.01 -7.49 -14.17
CA GLN A 158 -5.71 -6.79 -14.19
C GLN A 158 -5.30 -6.31 -12.79
N LEU A 159 -6.20 -5.69 -12.03
CA LEU A 159 -5.94 -5.22 -10.66
C LEU A 159 -5.44 -6.36 -9.76
N LEU A 160 -6.14 -7.50 -9.80
CA LEU A 160 -5.83 -8.66 -8.99
C LEU A 160 -4.70 -9.54 -9.57
N TRP A 161 -4.15 -9.22 -10.76
CA TRP A 161 -3.23 -10.11 -11.47
C TRP A 161 -1.98 -10.42 -10.63
N LYS A 162 -1.90 -11.64 -10.08
CA LYS A 162 -0.91 -12.03 -9.07
C LYS A 162 0.54 -11.78 -9.51
N SER A 163 0.86 -12.03 -10.77
CA SER A 163 2.23 -11.91 -11.30
C SER A 163 2.60 -10.48 -11.73
N THR A 164 1.66 -9.53 -11.72
CA THR A 164 2.00 -8.10 -11.85
C THR A 164 2.65 -7.64 -10.54
N THR A 165 3.76 -6.92 -10.66
CA THR A 165 4.63 -6.49 -9.54
C THR A 165 4.73 -4.97 -9.41
N GLU A 166 4.59 -4.24 -10.50
CA GLU A 166 4.71 -2.78 -10.57
C GLU A 166 3.42 -2.14 -11.08
N ILE A 167 3.20 -0.91 -10.62
CA ILE A 167 2.08 -0.04 -11.00
C ILE A 167 2.59 1.40 -11.20
N GLY A 168 2.01 2.10 -12.17
CA GLY A 168 2.18 3.55 -12.30
C GLY A 168 0.84 4.23 -12.55
N VAL A 169 0.68 5.45 -12.03
CA VAL A 169 -0.60 6.19 -12.08
C VAL A 169 -0.41 7.59 -12.65
N GLY A 170 -1.10 7.87 -13.75
CA GLY A 170 -1.14 9.18 -14.40
C GLY A 170 -2.52 9.82 -14.27
N VAL A 171 -2.56 11.13 -14.08
CA VAL A 171 -3.81 11.90 -13.94
C VAL A 171 -3.71 13.22 -14.70
N ALA A 172 -4.67 13.47 -15.60
CA ALA A 172 -4.70 14.71 -16.38
C ALA A 172 -6.11 15.29 -16.45
N LYS A 173 -6.24 16.59 -16.15
CA LYS A 173 -7.50 17.33 -16.23
C LYS A 173 -7.82 17.70 -17.67
N ILE A 174 -9.07 17.49 -18.08
CA ILE A 174 -9.56 17.89 -19.41
C ILE A 174 -9.65 19.43 -19.47
N PRO A 175 -9.03 20.10 -20.47
CA PRO A 175 -9.11 21.55 -20.61
C PRO A 175 -10.56 22.05 -20.64
N GLY A 176 -10.86 23.07 -19.83
CA GLY A 176 -12.19 23.68 -19.75
C GLY A 176 -13.28 22.83 -19.08
N GLN A 177 -12.96 21.66 -18.51
CA GLN A 177 -13.92 20.82 -17.79
C GLN A 177 -13.43 20.51 -16.37
N ASN A 178 -14.35 20.32 -15.41
CA ASN A 178 -14.00 19.78 -14.10
C ASN A 178 -13.99 18.24 -14.12
N LYS A 179 -13.22 17.66 -15.04
CA LYS A 179 -13.07 16.20 -15.22
C LYS A 179 -11.62 15.84 -15.50
N ALA A 180 -11.20 14.65 -15.10
CA ALA A 180 -9.84 14.15 -15.36
C ALA A 180 -9.85 12.70 -15.86
N TYR A 181 -8.92 12.39 -16.76
CA TYR A 181 -8.56 11.01 -17.06
C TYR A 181 -7.57 10.50 -16.02
N VAL A 182 -7.80 9.28 -15.55
CA VAL A 182 -6.87 8.52 -14.71
C VAL A 182 -6.46 7.28 -15.50
N VAL A 183 -5.16 7.14 -15.74
CA VAL A 183 -4.55 6.00 -16.43
C VAL A 183 -3.71 5.26 -15.40
N VAL A 184 -3.84 3.93 -15.36
CA VAL A 184 -3.03 3.06 -14.51
C VAL A 184 -2.36 2.03 -15.39
N ASN A 185 -1.03 2.05 -15.45
CA ASN A 185 -0.24 1.06 -16.16
C ASN A 185 0.35 0.02 -15.19
N TYR A 186 0.53 -1.20 -15.69
CA TYR A 186 0.90 -2.37 -14.89
C TYR A 186 2.04 -3.15 -15.57
N ARG A 187 3.01 -3.62 -14.79
CA ARG A 187 4.12 -4.45 -15.29
C ARG A 187 4.40 -5.65 -14.36
N PRO A 188 4.59 -6.86 -14.90
CA PRO A 188 4.16 -7.31 -16.23
C PRO A 188 2.66 -7.11 -16.48
N ALA A 189 2.26 -7.03 -17.76
CA ALA A 189 0.86 -6.99 -18.15
C ALA A 189 0.06 -8.20 -17.64
N GLY A 190 -1.16 -7.95 -17.19
CA GLY A 190 -2.14 -8.97 -16.85
C GLY A 190 -3.02 -9.34 -18.04
N ASN A 191 -4.18 -9.95 -17.75
CA ASN A 191 -5.20 -10.32 -18.74
C ASN A 191 -4.69 -11.21 -19.89
N ASN A 192 -3.62 -11.96 -19.65
CA ASN A 192 -3.03 -12.85 -20.64
C ASN A 192 -3.96 -14.05 -20.91
N ASN A 193 -4.31 -14.26 -22.19
CA ASN A 193 -5.20 -15.33 -22.64
C ASN A 193 -4.52 -16.70 -22.82
N MET A 194 -3.25 -16.85 -22.47
CA MET A 194 -2.59 -18.17 -22.44
C MET A 194 -3.29 -19.14 -21.47
N PRO A 195 -3.34 -20.46 -21.77
CA PRO A 195 -4.02 -21.45 -20.94
C PRO A 195 -3.60 -21.44 -19.46
N GLY A 196 -4.59 -21.33 -18.58
CA GLY A 196 -4.43 -21.33 -17.12
C GLY A 196 -3.86 -20.05 -16.51
N GLU A 197 -3.50 -19.02 -17.30
CA GLU A 197 -2.97 -17.76 -16.75
C GLU A 197 -3.97 -17.09 -15.81
N PHE A 198 -5.24 -16.99 -16.21
CA PHE A 198 -6.29 -16.43 -15.37
C PHE A 198 -6.50 -17.20 -14.05
N GLU A 199 -6.37 -18.53 -14.07
CA GLU A 199 -6.48 -19.36 -12.86
C GLU A 199 -5.32 -19.15 -11.89
N ARG A 200 -4.09 -19.01 -12.42
CA ARG A 200 -2.89 -18.71 -11.64
C ARG A 200 -2.89 -17.30 -11.05
N ASN A 201 -3.50 -16.33 -11.74
CA ASN A 201 -3.36 -14.91 -11.44
C ASN A 201 -4.58 -14.24 -10.81
N VAL A 202 -5.81 -14.73 -11.02
CA VAL A 202 -7.04 -14.10 -10.50
C VAL A 202 -7.62 -14.99 -9.40
N LEU A 203 -7.04 -14.88 -8.20
CA LEU A 203 -7.39 -15.71 -7.06
C LEU A 203 -8.77 -15.32 -6.46
N PRO A 204 -9.50 -16.25 -5.82
CA PRO A 204 -10.67 -15.92 -5.03
C PRO A 204 -10.28 -15.16 -3.74
N PRO A 205 -11.20 -14.39 -3.12
CA PRO A 205 -10.94 -13.73 -1.85
C PRO A 205 -10.53 -14.75 -0.77
N GLN A 206 -9.57 -14.38 0.07
CA GLN A 206 -9.19 -15.20 1.21
C GLN A 206 -10.37 -15.31 2.18
N LYS A 207 -10.67 -16.54 2.62
CA LYS A 207 -11.57 -16.74 3.76
C LYS A 207 -10.93 -16.08 4.98
N LYS A 208 -11.60 -15.12 5.60
CA LYS A 208 -11.18 -14.60 6.91
C LYS A 208 -10.99 -15.80 7.84
N ALA A 209 -9.79 -15.94 8.40
CA ALA A 209 -9.54 -16.95 9.42
C ALA A 209 -10.48 -16.67 10.60
N VAL A 210 -11.49 -17.52 10.78
CA VAL A 210 -12.31 -17.50 11.99
C VAL A 210 -11.40 -17.97 13.12
N PRO A 211 -11.13 -17.15 14.16
CA PRO A 211 -10.36 -17.62 15.31
C PRO A 211 -11.12 -18.78 15.94
N ASP A 212 -10.48 -19.95 16.08
CA ASP A 212 -11.14 -21.13 16.64
C ASP A 212 -11.27 -21.03 18.16
N ASN A 213 -12.27 -20.25 18.59
CA ASN A 213 -12.61 -20.05 20.00
C ASN A 213 -13.06 -21.36 20.69
N ASN A 214 -13.28 -22.47 19.96
CA ASN A 214 -13.71 -23.75 20.56
C ASN A 214 -12.56 -24.54 21.21
N VAL A 215 -11.29 -24.20 20.94
CA VAL A 215 -10.15 -24.87 21.60
C VAL A 215 -10.16 -24.64 23.13
N ASN A 216 -10.64 -23.49 23.58
CA ASN A 216 -10.70 -23.16 25.02
C ASN A 216 -11.87 -23.82 25.76
N MET A 217 -13.00 -24.12 25.10
CA MET A 217 -14.08 -24.89 25.75
C MET A 217 -13.69 -26.35 25.99
N ARG A 218 -13.03 -27.00 25.02
CA ARG A 218 -12.61 -28.41 25.14
C ARG A 218 -11.61 -28.65 26.28
N LYS A 219 -10.77 -27.66 26.62
CA LYS A 219 -9.83 -27.74 27.75
C LYS A 219 -10.47 -27.57 29.14
N ASN A 220 -11.62 -26.90 29.23
CA ASN A 220 -12.33 -26.72 30.51
C ASN A 220 -13.28 -27.88 30.86
N MET A 221 -13.59 -28.76 29.90
CA MET A 221 -14.45 -29.92 30.14
C MET A 221 -13.68 -31.16 30.66
N ASN A 222 -12.35 -31.20 30.47
CA ASN A 222 -11.45 -32.24 31.01
C ASN A 222 -10.76 -31.81 32.33
N ARG A 223 -11.38 -30.90 33.10
CA ARG A 223 -10.86 -30.38 34.38
C ARG A 223 -11.93 -30.36 35.49
N ARG A 224 -12.91 -31.25 35.39
CA ARG A 224 -13.89 -31.57 36.43
C ARG A 224 -13.93 -33.08 36.63
#